data_AF-C0P508-F1
#
_entry.id   AF-C0P508-F1
#
_cell.length_a   1.000
_cell.length_b   1.000
_cell.length_c   1.000
_cell.angle_alpha   90.00
_cell.angle_beta   90.00
_cell.angle_gamma   90.00
#
_symmetry.space_group_name_H-M   'P 1'
#
loop_
_entity.id
_entity.type
_entity.pdbx_description
1 polymer ?
#
loop_
_entity_poly.entity_id
_entity_poly.type
_entity_poly.pdbx_seq_one_letter_code
_entity_poly.pdbx_strand_id
1 'polypeptide(L)'
;MEAEKKPPAVSDVGAWAMNVVSSVSLIMANKQLMSSSGYAFAFATTLTGFHFTVTALVGWISNATGYSVSKHVPLWELVWFSLVANTSITGMNLSLMLNSVGFYQISKLSMIPVVCLMEWVLNSKHYTTKVISAVIVVAAGVGICTVTDVEVNAKGFICACVAVFCTSLQQITIGSFQKKYNIGSFELLSKTAPIQALSLIILGPFVDYYLNGRSLLNYPFSGGATLIAATNEVAHAAICPTHYAFFVLRAPPTG
;
A
#
# COMPACT_ATOMS: atom_id res chain seq x y z
N MET A 1 -14.51 35.19 -15.38
CA MET A 1 -14.00 34.90 -14.03
C MET A 1 -14.83 33.75 -13.48
N GLU A 2 -14.42 32.51 -13.75
CA GLU A 2 -15.05 31.34 -13.14
C GLU A 2 -14.46 31.16 -11.74
N ALA A 3 -15.33 31.20 -10.74
CA ALA A 3 -14.97 31.04 -9.35
C ALA A 3 -14.50 29.60 -9.09
N GLU A 4 -13.24 29.47 -8.68
CA GLU A 4 -12.62 28.22 -8.24
C GLU A 4 -13.34 27.71 -6.98
N LYS A 5 -14.22 26.72 -7.15
CA LYS A 5 -15.00 26.12 -6.07
C LYS A 5 -14.09 25.21 -5.23
N LYS A 6 -13.47 25.76 -4.17
CA LYS A 6 -12.75 24.97 -3.16
C LYS A 6 -13.67 23.85 -2.64
N PRO A 7 -13.24 22.58 -2.61
CA PRO A 7 -14.02 21.51 -1.99
C PRO A 7 -14.24 21.86 -0.50
N PRO A 8 -15.45 21.64 0.05
CA PRO A 8 -15.75 22.00 1.43
C PRO A 8 -14.94 21.11 2.39
N ALA A 9 -14.33 21.69 3.43
CA ALA A 9 -13.53 20.98 4.44
C ALA A 9 -14.23 19.77 5.08
N VAL A 10 -15.57 19.73 5.05
CA VAL A 10 -16.40 18.59 5.48
C VAL A 10 -16.18 17.35 4.61
N SER A 11 -15.90 17.54 3.31
CA SER A 11 -15.54 16.47 2.37
C SER A 11 -14.17 15.87 2.69
N ASP A 12 -13.20 16.70 3.09
CA ASP A 12 -11.86 16.23 3.44
C ASP A 12 -11.90 15.42 4.74
N VAL A 13 -12.57 15.93 5.78
CA VAL A 13 -12.74 15.19 7.04
C VAL A 13 -13.46 13.85 6.80
N GLY A 14 -14.50 13.84 5.95
CA GLY A 14 -15.18 12.61 5.55
C GLY A 14 -14.27 11.62 4.83
N ALA A 15 -13.44 12.08 3.89
CA ALA A 15 -12.46 11.24 3.21
C ALA A 15 -11.41 10.67 4.17
N TRP A 16 -10.93 11.49 5.12
CA TRP A 16 -10.01 11.06 6.18
C TRP A 16 -10.65 10.01 7.09
N ALA A 17 -11.88 10.25 7.56
CA ALA A 17 -12.59 9.33 8.43
C ALA A 17 -12.86 8.00 7.73
N MET A 18 -13.33 8.03 6.48
CA MET A 18 -13.51 6.82 5.70
C MET A 18 -12.20 6.07 5.53
N ASN A 19 -11.11 6.76 5.20
CA ASN A 19 -9.79 6.13 5.07
C ASN A 19 -9.33 5.44 6.36
N VAL A 20 -9.51 6.09 7.52
CA VAL A 20 -9.14 5.52 8.83
C VAL A 20 -10.00 4.30 9.16
N VAL A 21 -11.33 4.44 9.12
CA VAL A 21 -12.28 3.37 9.45
C VAL A 21 -12.03 2.15 8.57
N SER A 22 -11.77 2.40 7.31
CA SER A 22 -11.62 1.34 6.33
C SER A 22 -10.25 0.65 6.41
N SER A 23 -9.18 1.41 6.69
CA SER A 23 -7.86 0.86 7.01
C SER A 23 -7.91 -0.06 8.23
N VAL A 24 -8.55 0.40 9.31
CA VAL A 24 -8.66 -0.34 10.56
C VAL A 24 -9.49 -1.61 10.36
N SER A 25 -10.63 -1.49 9.68
CA SER A 25 -11.49 -2.64 9.36
C SER A 25 -10.74 -3.72 8.57
N LEU A 26 -9.97 -3.33 7.56
CA LEU A 26 -9.18 -4.25 6.74
C LEU A 26 -8.06 -4.91 7.56
N ILE A 27 -7.36 -4.15 8.42
CA ILE A 27 -6.33 -4.71 9.31
C ILE A 27 -6.94 -5.72 10.29
N MET A 28 -8.10 -5.42 10.87
CA MET A 28 -8.78 -6.31 11.81
C MET A 28 -9.28 -7.59 11.11
N ALA A 29 -9.87 -7.47 9.93
CA ALA A 29 -10.33 -8.61 9.13
C ALA A 29 -9.15 -9.51 8.71
N ASN A 30 -8.04 -8.92 8.24
CA ASN A 30 -6.81 -9.66 7.96
C ASN A 30 -6.25 -10.38 9.20
N LYS A 31 -6.27 -9.72 10.36
CA LYS A 31 -5.81 -10.34 11.62
C LYS A 31 -6.68 -11.53 12.02
N GLN A 32 -8.01 -11.42 11.89
CA GLN A 32 -8.95 -12.52 12.15
C GLN A 32 -8.73 -13.70 11.19
N LEU A 33 -8.49 -13.42 9.92
CA LEU A 33 -8.23 -14.43 8.90
C LEU A 33 -6.90 -15.18 9.16
N MET A 34 -5.84 -14.45 9.53
CA MET A 34 -4.48 -14.99 9.69
C MET A 34 -4.18 -15.53 11.09
N SER A 35 -4.94 -15.15 12.13
CA SER A 35 -4.70 -15.60 13.51
C SER A 35 -4.85 -17.12 13.64
N SER A 36 -3.98 -17.76 14.43
CA SER A 36 -4.06 -19.19 14.77
C SER A 36 -5.32 -19.55 15.57
N SER A 37 -5.94 -18.58 16.23
CA SER A 37 -7.25 -18.72 16.91
C SER A 37 -8.45 -18.45 16.00
N GLY A 38 -8.21 -17.99 14.77
CA GLY A 38 -9.22 -17.70 13.76
C GLY A 38 -9.22 -18.79 12.68
N TYR A 39 -9.03 -18.38 11.42
CA TYR A 39 -9.02 -19.32 10.30
C TYR A 39 -7.65 -19.93 10.01
N ALA A 40 -6.55 -19.36 10.54
CA ALA A 40 -5.18 -19.80 10.29
C ALA A 40 -4.74 -19.73 8.81
N PHE A 41 -5.30 -18.79 8.04
CA PHE A 41 -4.90 -18.55 6.66
C PHE A 41 -3.55 -17.83 6.64
N ALA A 42 -2.46 -18.59 6.56
CA ALA A 42 -1.10 -18.03 6.67
C ALA A 42 -0.58 -17.37 5.37
N PHE A 43 -1.35 -17.39 4.28
CA PHE A 43 -0.90 -17.00 2.94
C PHE A 43 -1.12 -15.50 2.65
N ALA A 44 -0.36 -14.64 3.33
CA ALA A 44 -0.51 -13.18 3.25
C ALA A 44 -0.24 -12.61 1.83
N THR A 45 0.74 -13.17 1.11
CA THR A 45 1.10 -12.69 -0.24
C THR A 45 0.04 -13.08 -1.26
N THR A 46 -0.49 -14.29 -1.15
CA THR A 46 -1.58 -14.79 -1.99
C THR A 46 -2.88 -14.02 -1.74
N LEU A 47 -3.21 -13.72 -0.48
CA LEU A 47 -4.33 -12.84 -0.13
C LEU A 47 -4.21 -11.47 -0.79
N THR A 48 -2.99 -10.92 -0.82
CA THR A 48 -2.70 -9.65 -1.48
C THR A 48 -2.90 -9.74 -2.99
N GLY A 49 -2.54 -10.86 -3.63
CA GLY A 49 -2.83 -11.11 -5.05
C GLY A 49 -4.34 -11.11 -5.34
N PHE A 50 -5.15 -11.73 -4.48
CA PHE A 50 -6.61 -11.70 -4.60
C PHE A 50 -7.18 -10.28 -4.45
N HIS A 51 -6.70 -9.51 -3.46
CA HIS A 51 -7.08 -8.11 -3.32
C HIS A 51 -6.82 -7.28 -4.60
N PHE A 52 -5.65 -7.44 -5.22
CA PHE A 52 -5.35 -6.76 -6.49
C PHE A 52 -6.19 -7.27 -7.66
N THR A 53 -6.59 -8.53 -7.65
CA THR A 53 -7.48 -9.11 -8.67
C THR A 53 -8.85 -8.45 -8.61
N VAL A 54 -9.41 -8.30 -7.41
CA VAL A 54 -10.68 -7.58 -7.21
C VAL A 54 -10.53 -6.12 -7.56
N THR A 55 -9.42 -5.47 -7.19
CA THR A 55 -9.13 -4.09 -7.61
C THR A 55 -9.09 -3.95 -9.14
N ALA A 56 -8.48 -4.90 -9.84
CA ALA A 56 -8.45 -4.92 -11.30
C ALA A 56 -9.86 -5.10 -11.89
N LEU A 57 -10.68 -5.98 -11.30
CA LEU A 57 -12.07 -6.20 -11.72
C LEU A 57 -12.92 -4.94 -11.53
N VAL A 58 -12.82 -4.28 -10.37
CA VAL A 58 -13.50 -3.01 -10.08
C VAL A 58 -13.05 -1.92 -11.05
N GLY A 59 -11.75 -1.83 -11.33
CA GLY A 59 -11.20 -0.92 -12.32
C GLY A 59 -11.75 -1.18 -13.73
N TRP A 60 -11.85 -2.45 -14.12
CA TRP A 60 -12.40 -2.85 -15.41
C TRP A 60 -13.89 -2.51 -15.53
N ILE A 61 -14.70 -2.79 -14.50
CA ILE A 61 -16.12 -2.44 -14.45
C ILE A 61 -16.31 -0.91 -14.49
N SER A 62 -15.48 -0.16 -13.76
CA SER A 62 -15.53 1.31 -13.74
C SER A 62 -15.19 1.91 -15.11
N ASN A 63 -14.20 1.35 -15.81
CA ASN A 63 -13.86 1.75 -17.17
C ASN A 63 -14.96 1.36 -18.18
N ALA A 64 -15.57 0.18 -18.02
CA ALA A 64 -16.66 -0.30 -18.88
C ALA A 64 -17.95 0.53 -18.71
N THR A 65 -18.20 1.06 -17.52
CA THR A 65 -19.36 1.93 -17.20
C THR A 65 -19.14 3.41 -17.56
N GLY A 66 -17.96 3.76 -18.10
CA GLY A 66 -17.66 5.14 -18.54
C GLY A 66 -17.32 6.11 -17.41
N TYR A 67 -17.12 5.62 -16.18
CA TYR A 67 -16.71 6.46 -15.04
C TYR A 67 -15.24 6.90 -15.13
N SER A 68 -14.42 6.24 -15.96
CA SER A 68 -13.00 6.57 -16.12
C SER A 68 -12.59 6.68 -17.59
N VAL A 69 -11.78 7.70 -17.89
CA VAL A 69 -11.19 7.90 -19.23
C VAL A 69 -9.82 7.23 -19.23
N SER A 70 -9.73 6.09 -19.90
CA SER A 70 -8.48 5.33 -20.04
C SER A 70 -7.42 6.11 -20.82
N LYS A 71 -6.45 6.69 -20.12
CA LYS A 71 -5.26 7.30 -20.72
C LYS A 71 -4.17 6.26 -20.96
N HIS A 72 -3.38 6.46 -22.02
CA HIS A 72 -2.29 5.56 -22.37
C HIS A 72 -1.09 5.79 -21.45
N VAL A 73 -0.71 4.75 -20.70
CA VAL A 73 0.54 4.69 -19.92
C VAL A 73 1.37 3.54 -20.49
N PRO A 74 2.66 3.75 -20.81
CA PRO A 74 3.49 2.69 -21.39
C PRO A 74 3.59 1.49 -20.43
N LEU A 75 3.34 0.30 -20.97
CA LEU A 75 3.31 -0.94 -20.20
C LEU A 75 4.62 -1.22 -19.47
N TRP A 76 5.76 -0.83 -20.04
CA TRP A 76 7.08 -0.99 -19.42
C TRP A 76 7.20 -0.24 -18.09
N GLU A 77 6.69 1.00 -18.03
CA GLU A 77 6.68 1.80 -16.79
C GLU A 77 5.76 1.17 -15.73
N LEU A 78 4.62 0.62 -16.16
CA LEU A 78 3.68 -0.09 -15.27
C LEU A 78 4.26 -1.42 -14.75
N VAL A 79 5.01 -2.16 -15.56
CA VAL A 79 5.69 -3.40 -15.15
C VAL A 79 6.79 -3.11 -14.14
N TRP A 80 7.64 -2.11 -14.40
CA TRP A 80 8.66 -1.69 -13.42
C TRP A 80 8.04 -1.25 -12.10
N PHE A 81 7.01 -0.42 -12.17
CA PHE A 81 6.25 -0.01 -11.00
C PHE A 81 5.72 -1.21 -10.22
N SER A 82 5.11 -2.18 -10.92
CA SER A 82 4.52 -3.37 -10.31
C SER A 82 5.58 -4.26 -9.65
N LEU A 83 6.76 -4.40 -10.25
CA LEU A 83 7.87 -5.15 -9.65
C LEU A 83 8.36 -4.51 -8.35
N VAL A 84 8.57 -3.18 -8.35
CA VAL A 84 8.97 -2.43 -7.15
C VAL A 84 7.88 -2.51 -6.07
N ALA A 85 6.62 -2.37 -6.45
CA ALA A 85 5.48 -2.46 -5.56
C ALA A 85 5.33 -3.85 -4.92
N ASN A 86 5.48 -4.92 -5.70
CA ASN A 86 5.42 -6.28 -5.18
C ASN A 86 6.60 -6.61 -4.27
N THR A 87 7.80 -6.15 -4.62
CA THR A 87 8.98 -6.30 -3.76
C THR A 87 8.77 -5.60 -2.41
N SER A 88 8.18 -4.39 -2.43
CA SER A 88 7.76 -3.66 -1.24
C SER A 88 6.75 -4.46 -0.41
N ILE A 89 5.68 -4.99 -1.01
CA ILE A 89 4.65 -5.79 -0.31
C ILE A 89 5.25 -7.04 0.33
N THR A 90 6.00 -7.82 -0.44
CA THR A 90 6.66 -9.03 0.04
C THR A 90 7.66 -8.72 1.14
N GLY A 91 8.45 -7.65 0.99
CA GLY A 91 9.39 -7.20 2.01
C GLY A 91 8.69 -6.77 3.30
N MET A 92 7.58 -6.04 3.21
CA MET A 92 6.80 -5.65 4.39
C MET A 92 6.19 -6.88 5.10
N ASN A 93 5.68 -7.86 4.35
CA ASN A 93 5.13 -9.09 4.92
C ASN A 93 6.23 -9.97 5.55
N LEU A 94 7.40 -10.06 4.91
CA LEU A 94 8.56 -10.76 5.47
C LEU A 94 9.09 -10.06 6.73
N SER A 95 9.12 -8.73 6.76
CA SER A 95 9.46 -7.96 7.96
C SER A 95 8.48 -8.20 9.11
N LEU A 96 7.19 -8.38 8.84
CA LEU A 96 6.19 -8.71 9.87
C LEU A 96 6.42 -10.12 10.46
N MET A 97 6.95 -11.04 9.66
CA MET A 97 7.23 -12.41 10.09
C MET A 97 8.56 -12.52 10.85
N LEU A 98 9.56 -11.72 10.46
CA LEU A 98 10.90 -11.76 11.04
C LEU A 98 11.08 -10.85 12.26
N ASN A 99 10.18 -9.89 12.49
CA ASN A 99 10.26 -8.92 13.60
C ASN A 99 8.93 -8.79 14.36
N SER A 100 8.95 -8.06 15.48
CA SER A 100 7.76 -7.72 16.26
C SER A 100 6.73 -6.91 15.46
N VAL A 101 5.45 -7.00 15.84
CA VAL A 101 4.37 -6.17 15.26
C VAL A 101 4.65 -4.67 15.51
N GLY A 102 5.28 -4.34 16.65
CA GLY A 102 5.69 -2.98 16.98
C GLY A 102 6.71 -2.44 15.97
N PHE A 103 7.79 -3.20 15.72
CA PHE A 103 8.81 -2.85 14.73
C PHE A 103 8.22 -2.63 13.33
N TYR A 104 7.27 -3.47 12.91
CA TYR A 104 6.58 -3.32 11.64
C TYR A 104 5.81 -2.00 11.53
N GLN A 105 5.09 -1.60 12.58
CA GLN A 105 4.34 -0.33 12.60
C GLN A 105 5.28 0.87 12.58
N ILE A 106 6.37 0.82 13.35
CA ILE A 106 7.40 1.84 13.38
C ILE A 106 8.06 1.99 12.00
N SER A 107 8.35 0.87 11.33
CA SER A 107 8.89 0.85 9.95
C SER A 107 7.94 1.45 8.93
N LYS A 108 6.61 1.32 9.11
CA LYS A 108 5.64 2.03 8.27
C LYS A 108 5.64 3.54 8.50
N LEU A 109 5.79 3.98 9.75
CA LEU A 109 5.88 5.40 10.07
C LEU A 109 7.15 6.04 9.46
N SER A 110 8.24 5.27 9.35
CA SER A 110 9.48 5.73 8.71
C SER A 110 9.40 5.87 7.20
N MET A 111 8.34 5.40 6.53
CA MET A 111 8.19 5.58 5.08
C MET A 111 8.08 7.06 4.69
N ILE A 112 7.38 7.87 5.50
CA ILE A 112 7.18 9.30 5.24
C ILE A 112 8.51 10.07 5.20
N PRO A 113 9.39 9.99 6.24
CA PRO A 113 10.67 10.68 6.20
C PRO A 113 11.54 10.19 5.04
N VAL A 114 11.52 8.90 4.72
CA VAL A 114 12.30 8.34 3.59
C VAL A 114 11.78 8.85 2.25
N VAL A 115 10.46 8.93 2.03
CA VAL A 115 9.87 9.55 0.83
C VAL A 115 10.30 11.00 0.69
N CYS A 116 10.22 11.80 1.75
CA CYS A 116 10.64 13.20 1.70
C CYS A 116 12.13 13.34 1.36
N LEU A 117 12.98 12.50 1.94
CA LEU A 117 14.41 12.48 1.63
C LEU A 117 14.66 12.08 0.17
N MET A 118 13.97 11.04 -0.32
CA MET A 118 14.13 10.57 -1.70
C MET A 118 13.57 11.55 -2.74
N GLU A 119 12.42 12.18 -2.50
CA GLU A 119 11.90 13.26 -3.38
C GLU A 119 12.86 14.45 -3.41
N TRP A 120 13.52 14.76 -2.28
CA TRP A 120 14.53 15.80 -2.25
C TRP A 120 15.77 15.43 -3.08
N VAL A 121 16.28 14.19 -2.96
CA VAL A 121 17.46 13.73 -3.70
C VAL A 121 17.18 13.51 -5.19
N LEU A 122 16.09 12.84 -5.54
CA LEU A 122 15.80 12.42 -6.92
C LEU A 122 15.11 13.51 -7.74
N ASN A 123 14.23 14.28 -7.11
CA ASN A 123 13.40 15.28 -7.80
C ASN A 123 13.78 16.71 -7.43
N SER A 124 14.85 16.92 -6.63
CA SER A 124 15.30 18.24 -6.16
C SER A 124 14.19 19.09 -5.53
N LYS A 125 13.23 18.43 -4.88
CA LYS A 125 12.03 19.07 -4.34
C LYS A 125 12.33 19.71 -2.99
N HIS A 126 12.07 21.00 -2.86
CA HIS A 126 12.23 21.72 -1.60
C HIS A 126 10.93 21.71 -0.79
N TYR A 127 11.03 21.38 0.50
CA TYR A 127 9.91 21.42 1.44
C TYR A 127 10.01 22.63 2.35
N THR A 128 8.86 23.06 2.85
CA THR A 128 8.80 24.13 3.85
C THR A 128 9.40 23.67 5.18
N THR A 129 9.94 24.60 5.96
CA THR A 129 10.53 24.31 7.27
C THR A 129 9.55 23.59 8.23
N LYS A 130 8.24 23.84 8.09
CA LYS A 130 7.19 23.15 8.86
C LYS A 130 7.11 21.65 8.56
N VAL A 131 7.27 21.27 7.28
CA VAL A 131 7.27 19.87 6.86
C VAL A 131 8.56 19.21 7.33
N ILE A 132 9.70 19.90 7.18
CA ILE A 132 11.00 19.39 7.64
C ILE A 132 10.99 19.15 9.16
N SER A 133 10.45 20.08 9.95
CA SER A 133 10.35 19.89 11.41
C SER A 133 9.46 18.68 11.77
N ALA A 134 8.33 18.50 11.08
CA ALA A 134 7.47 17.33 11.31
C ALA A 134 8.16 16.02 10.95
N VAL A 135 8.91 15.99 9.84
CA VAL A 135 9.70 14.85 9.38
C VAL A 135 10.79 14.49 10.39
N ILE A 136 11.50 15.47 10.93
CA ILE A 136 12.54 15.26 11.96
C ILE A 136 11.94 14.65 13.23
N VAL A 137 10.80 15.18 13.71
CA VAL A 137 10.13 14.65 14.90
C VAL A 137 9.70 13.18 14.70
N VAL A 138 9.13 12.85 13.54
CA VAL A 138 8.74 11.47 13.22
C VAL A 138 9.98 10.57 13.13
N ALA A 139 11.05 11.01 12.47
CA ALA A 139 12.29 10.23 12.36
C ALA A 139 12.95 9.98 13.72
N ALA A 140 12.93 10.97 14.63
CA ALA A 140 13.42 10.81 15.99
C ALA A 140 12.58 9.79 16.78
N GLY A 141 11.24 9.87 16.69
CA GLY A 141 10.34 8.90 17.33
C GLY A 141 10.59 7.47 16.84
N VAL A 142 10.71 7.30 15.52
CA VAL A 142 11.07 6.01 14.91
C VAL A 142 12.40 5.50 15.46
N GLY A 143 13.45 6.34 15.48
CA GLY A 143 14.78 5.94 15.95
C GLY A 143 14.79 5.50 17.42
N ILE A 144 14.11 6.24 18.29
CA ILE A 144 13.96 5.86 19.71
C ILE A 144 13.25 4.51 19.82
N CYS A 145 12.10 4.36 19.15
CA CYS A 145 11.33 3.12 19.20
C CYS A 145 12.10 1.92 18.63
N THR A 146 12.94 2.11 17.60
CA THR A 146 13.79 1.06 17.04
C THR A 146 14.89 0.62 18.01
N VAL A 147 15.54 1.56 18.71
CA VAL A 147 16.61 1.23 19.68
C VAL A 147 16.06 0.54 20.93
N THR A 148 14.83 0.87 21.32
CA THR A 148 14.17 0.26 22.48
C THR A 148 13.55 -1.11 22.20
N ASP A 149 13.39 -1.49 20.93
CA ASP A 149 12.84 -2.80 20.59
C ASP A 149 13.94 -3.86 20.71
N VAL A 150 13.84 -4.67 21.77
CA VAL A 150 14.80 -5.74 22.10
C VAL A 150 14.66 -6.97 21.20
N GLU A 151 13.63 -7.03 20.34
CA GLU A 151 13.36 -8.18 19.46
C GLU A 151 13.74 -7.94 17.99
N VAL A 152 14.53 -6.91 17.67
CA VAL A 152 14.91 -6.60 16.29
C VAL A 152 15.86 -7.67 15.73
N ASN A 153 15.39 -8.39 14.71
CA ASN A 153 16.18 -9.37 13.98
C ASN A 153 16.93 -8.67 12.84
N ALA A 154 18.25 -8.86 12.72
CA ALA A 154 19.06 -8.24 11.67
C ALA A 154 18.56 -8.54 10.24
N LYS A 155 18.10 -9.78 9.99
CA LYS A 155 17.51 -10.15 8.68
C LYS A 155 16.19 -9.42 8.42
N GLY A 156 15.37 -9.31 9.46
CA GLY A 156 14.11 -8.58 9.41
C GLY A 156 14.31 -7.07 9.25
N PHE A 157 15.33 -6.50 9.88
CA PHE A 157 15.71 -5.09 9.76
C PHE A 157 16.14 -4.75 8.33
N ILE A 158 17.04 -5.55 7.72
CA ILE A 158 17.45 -5.36 6.32
C ILE A 158 16.24 -5.47 5.39
N CYS A 159 15.37 -6.45 5.63
CA CYS A 159 14.14 -6.62 4.86
C CYS A 159 13.22 -5.40 4.99
N ALA A 160 13.05 -4.86 6.20
CA ALA A 160 12.27 -3.64 6.43
C ALA A 160 12.88 -2.43 5.73
N CYS A 161 14.20 -2.25 5.76
CA CYS A 161 14.87 -1.16 5.04
C CYS A 161 14.63 -1.24 3.52
N VAL A 162 14.79 -2.43 2.94
CA VAL A 162 14.51 -2.66 1.51
C VAL A 162 13.04 -2.40 1.21
N ALA A 163 12.14 -2.89 2.05
CA ALA A 163 10.71 -2.71 1.90
C ALA A 163 10.33 -1.22 1.95
N VAL A 164 10.80 -0.48 2.96
CA VAL A 164 10.59 0.97 3.11
C VAL A 164 11.16 1.74 1.92
N PHE A 165 12.33 1.38 1.42
CA PHE A 165 12.92 1.99 0.23
C PHE A 165 12.08 1.74 -1.03
N CYS A 166 11.69 0.48 -1.28
CA CYS A 166 10.81 0.13 -2.40
C CYS A 166 9.44 0.81 -2.28
N THR A 167 8.85 0.86 -1.08
CA THR A 167 7.59 1.58 -0.83
C THR A 167 7.74 3.07 -1.12
N SER A 168 8.89 3.67 -0.77
CA SER A 168 9.15 5.08 -1.02
C SER A 168 9.28 5.38 -2.51
N LEU A 169 10.01 4.55 -3.26
CA LEU A 169 10.07 4.61 -4.73
C LEU A 169 8.69 4.46 -5.37
N GLN A 170 7.89 3.51 -4.89
CA GLN A 170 6.52 3.29 -5.35
C GLN A 170 5.67 4.56 -5.17
N GLN A 171 5.71 5.20 -4.00
CA GLN A 171 4.96 6.43 -3.72
C GLN A 171 5.38 7.60 -4.63
N ILE A 172 6.69 7.79 -4.83
CA ILE A 172 7.22 8.85 -5.70
C ILE A 172 6.82 8.62 -7.15
N THR A 173 6.86 7.36 -7.59
CA THR A 173 6.49 6.97 -8.96
C THR A 173 5.01 7.22 -9.23
N ILE A 174 4.12 6.88 -8.28
CA ILE A 174 2.68 7.19 -8.37
C ILE A 174 2.48 8.68 -8.58
N GLY A 175 3.05 9.52 -7.70
CA GLY A 175 2.92 10.98 -7.80
C GLY A 175 3.47 11.52 -9.12
N SER A 176 4.55 10.93 -9.62
CA SER A 176 5.17 11.32 -10.90
C SER A 176 4.29 10.93 -12.09
N PHE A 177 3.71 9.73 -12.11
CA PHE A 177 2.81 9.28 -13.18
C PHE A 177 1.51 10.06 -13.24
N GLN A 178 0.95 10.41 -12.09
CA GLN A 178 -0.25 11.24 -12.02
C GLN A 178 -0.02 12.61 -12.65
N LYS A 179 1.13 13.24 -12.37
CA LYS A 179 1.53 14.51 -12.99
C LYS A 179 1.87 14.35 -14.47
N LYS A 180 2.66 13.34 -14.83
CA LYS A 180 3.18 13.10 -16.19
C LYS A 180 2.06 12.75 -17.18
N TYR A 181 1.12 11.90 -16.78
CA TYR A 181 0.02 11.43 -17.65
C TYR A 181 -1.30 12.15 -17.38
N ASN A 182 -1.33 13.07 -16.40
CA ASN A 182 -2.54 13.77 -15.95
C ASN A 182 -3.68 12.78 -15.64
N ILE A 183 -3.36 11.67 -14.97
CA ILE A 183 -4.31 10.59 -14.61
C ILE A 183 -4.65 10.66 -13.14
N GLY A 184 -5.88 10.29 -12.80
CA GLY A 184 -6.30 10.12 -11.41
C GLY A 184 -5.64 8.91 -10.76
N SER A 185 -5.55 8.92 -9.43
CA SER A 185 -4.95 7.83 -8.65
C SER A 185 -5.63 6.48 -8.87
N PHE A 186 -6.97 6.48 -8.93
CA PHE A 186 -7.76 5.29 -9.16
C PHE A 186 -7.55 4.72 -10.57
N GLU A 187 -7.41 5.58 -11.58
CA GLU A 187 -7.14 5.14 -12.95
C GLU A 187 -5.72 4.60 -13.11
N LEU A 188 -4.74 5.20 -12.44
CA LEU A 188 -3.40 4.62 -12.42
C LEU A 188 -3.42 3.23 -11.78
N LEU A 189 -4.12 3.08 -10.65
CA LEU A 189 -4.26 1.82 -9.95
C LEU A 189 -5.01 0.77 -10.79
N SER A 190 -6.07 1.14 -11.51
CA SER A 190 -6.81 0.21 -12.37
C SER A 190 -5.90 -0.38 -13.47
N LYS A 191 -4.88 0.37 -13.92
CA LYS A 191 -3.87 -0.07 -14.88
C LYS A 191 -2.76 -0.92 -14.25
N THR A 192 -2.33 -0.62 -13.02
CA THR A 192 -1.25 -1.37 -12.35
C THR A 192 -1.76 -2.64 -11.67
N ALA A 193 -2.97 -2.61 -11.10
CA ALA A 193 -3.60 -3.71 -10.39
C ALA A 193 -3.60 -5.05 -11.16
N PRO A 194 -3.94 -5.14 -12.46
CA PRO A 194 -3.89 -6.42 -13.17
C PRO A 194 -2.46 -6.97 -13.30
N ILE A 195 -1.47 -6.11 -13.50
CA ILE A 195 -0.05 -6.52 -13.59
C ILE A 195 0.44 -7.00 -12.22
N GLN A 196 0.08 -6.28 -11.15
CA GLN A 196 0.39 -6.65 -9.76
C GLN A 196 -0.31 -7.95 -9.35
N ALA A 197 -1.59 -8.11 -9.70
CA ALA A 197 -2.36 -9.32 -9.46
C ALA A 197 -1.70 -10.52 -10.15
N LEU A 198 -1.37 -10.41 -11.44
CA LEU A 198 -0.73 -11.49 -12.20
C LEU A 198 0.60 -11.91 -11.57
N SER A 199 1.45 -10.94 -11.28
CA SER A 199 2.77 -11.19 -10.70
C SER A 199 2.71 -11.73 -9.27
N LEU A 200 1.77 -11.28 -8.44
CA LEU A 200 1.56 -11.81 -7.08
C LEU A 200 0.82 -13.16 -7.07
N ILE A 201 -0.04 -13.46 -8.02
CA ILE A 201 -0.65 -14.80 -8.14
C ILE A 201 0.40 -15.82 -8.56
N ILE A 202 1.33 -15.43 -9.45
CA ILE A 202 2.42 -16.30 -9.89
C ILE A 202 3.46 -16.48 -8.76
N LEU A 203 3.92 -15.38 -8.15
CA LEU A 203 5.02 -15.42 -7.18
C LEU A 203 4.54 -15.66 -5.74
N GLY A 204 3.30 -15.30 -5.42
CA GLY A 204 2.74 -15.34 -4.07
C GLY A 204 2.74 -16.72 -3.43
N PRO A 205 2.33 -17.80 -4.12
CA PRO A 205 2.40 -19.15 -3.57
C PRO A 205 3.82 -19.60 -3.24
N PHE A 206 4.83 -19.19 -4.04
CA PHE A 206 6.24 -19.52 -3.77
C PHE A 206 6.77 -18.74 -2.57
N VAL A 207 6.44 -17.45 -2.50
CA VAL A 207 6.80 -16.59 -1.38
C VAL A 207 6.13 -17.08 -0.10
N ASP A 208 4.82 -17.35 -0.11
CA ASP A 208 4.11 -17.86 1.05
C ASP A 208 4.56 -19.26 1.46
N TYR A 209 4.98 -20.11 0.51
CA TYR A 209 5.61 -21.39 0.81
C TYR A 209 6.97 -21.21 1.50
N TYR A 210 7.79 -20.28 1.00
CA TYR A 210 9.06 -19.93 1.64
C TYR A 210 8.88 -19.32 3.04
N LEU A 211 7.80 -18.54 3.24
CA LEU A 211 7.47 -17.90 4.51
C LEU A 211 6.87 -18.88 5.54
N ASN A 212 5.92 -19.72 5.13
CA ASN A 212 5.13 -20.54 6.07
C ASN A 212 5.47 -22.03 6.05
N GLY A 213 6.27 -22.49 5.09
CA GLY A 213 6.58 -23.92 4.88
C GLY A 213 5.37 -24.78 4.53
N ARG A 214 4.21 -24.17 4.25
CA ARG A 214 2.95 -24.85 3.89
C ARG A 214 2.57 -24.49 2.47
N SER A 215 2.11 -25.47 1.69
CA SER A 215 1.60 -25.24 0.34
C SER A 215 0.15 -24.78 0.39
N LEU A 216 -0.19 -23.76 -0.41
CA LEU A 216 -1.55 -23.22 -0.57
C LEU A 216 -2.58 -24.32 -0.90
N LEU A 217 -2.14 -25.35 -1.63
CA LEU A 217 -2.98 -26.45 -2.11
C LEU A 217 -3.42 -27.43 -1.00
N ASN A 218 -2.75 -27.42 0.16
CA ASN A 218 -3.08 -28.30 1.30
C ASN A 218 -3.90 -27.60 2.38
N TYR A 219 -4.36 -26.37 2.12
CA TYR A 219 -5.15 -25.62 3.09
C TYR A 219 -6.62 -26.05 3.03
N PRO A 220 -7.25 -26.44 4.16
CA PRO A 220 -8.67 -26.75 4.19
C PRO A 220 -9.45 -25.45 4.02
N PHE A 221 -9.96 -25.20 2.81
CA PHE A 221 -10.82 -24.07 2.53
C PHE A 221 -12.11 -24.18 3.34
N SER A 222 -12.15 -23.53 4.49
CA SER A 222 -13.35 -23.39 5.32
C SER A 222 -14.21 -22.25 4.77
N GLY A 223 -15.53 -22.46 4.64
CA GLY A 223 -16.46 -21.47 4.09
C GLY A 223 -16.42 -20.10 4.79
N GLY A 224 -16.06 -20.08 6.08
CA GLY A 224 -15.85 -18.84 6.83
C GLY A 224 -14.58 -18.08 6.44
N ALA A 225 -13.49 -18.78 6.08
CA ALA A 225 -12.28 -18.16 5.56
C ALA A 225 -12.54 -17.52 4.18
N THR A 226 -13.32 -18.20 3.34
CA THR A 226 -13.73 -17.69 2.02
C THR A 226 -14.67 -16.49 2.15
N LEU A 227 -15.60 -16.51 3.10
CA LEU A 227 -16.51 -15.38 3.40
C LEU A 227 -15.76 -14.17 3.95
N ILE A 228 -14.80 -14.36 4.87
CA ILE A 228 -14.00 -13.26 5.39
C ILE A 228 -13.04 -12.72 4.34
N ALA A 229 -12.45 -13.58 3.51
CA ALA A 229 -11.65 -13.14 2.36
C ALA A 229 -12.50 -12.29 1.39
N ALA A 230 -13.73 -12.74 1.08
CA ALA A 230 -14.66 -12.01 0.24
C ALA A 230 -15.13 -10.67 0.86
N THR A 231 -15.38 -10.61 2.18
CA THR A 231 -15.73 -9.33 2.82
C THR A 231 -14.54 -8.37 2.90
N ASN A 232 -13.32 -8.90 3.06
CA ASN A 232 -12.08 -8.14 2.96
C ASN A 232 -11.88 -7.54 1.56
N GLU A 233 -12.22 -8.30 0.52
CA GLU A 233 -12.19 -7.85 -0.88
C GLU A 233 -13.21 -6.74 -1.14
N VAL A 234 -14.43 -6.86 -0.62
CA VAL A 234 -15.48 -5.82 -0.73
C VAL A 234 -15.09 -4.56 0.04
N ALA A 235 -14.50 -4.71 1.23
CA ALA A 235 -13.96 -3.58 2.00
C ALA A 235 -12.82 -2.91 1.20
N HIS A 236 -11.88 -3.65 0.65
CA HIS A 236 -10.79 -3.09 -0.17
C HIS A 236 -11.31 -2.34 -1.42
N ALA A 237 -12.32 -2.88 -2.10
CA ALA A 237 -12.98 -2.24 -3.24
C ALA A 237 -13.61 -0.88 -2.88
N ALA A 238 -14.22 -0.75 -1.70
CA ALA A 238 -14.79 0.50 -1.19
C ALA A 238 -13.73 1.56 -0.81
N ILE A 239 -12.50 1.12 -0.56
CA ILE A 239 -11.37 1.93 -0.06
C ILE A 239 -10.47 2.44 -1.18
N CYS A 240 -10.42 1.66 -2.26
CA CYS A 240 -9.60 1.87 -3.42
C CYS A 240 -9.62 3.33 -3.96
N PRO A 241 -10.76 4.05 -3.98
CA PRO A 241 -10.80 5.45 -4.41
C PRO A 241 -10.23 6.44 -3.37
N THR A 242 -10.41 6.19 -2.08
CA THR A 242 -10.08 7.11 -0.97
C THR A 242 -8.62 7.04 -0.52
N HIS A 243 -8.03 5.84 -0.43
CA HIS A 243 -6.62 5.68 -0.04
C HIS A 243 -5.67 6.30 -1.07
N TYR A 244 -6.01 6.20 -2.35
CA TYR A 244 -5.16 6.67 -3.44
C TYR A 244 -5.35 8.17 -3.74
N ALA A 245 -6.51 8.75 -3.42
CA ALA A 245 -6.67 10.21 -3.34
C ALA A 245 -5.78 10.81 -2.24
N PHE A 246 -5.58 10.07 -1.14
CA PHE A 246 -4.77 10.50 -0.01
C PHE A 246 -3.27 10.60 -0.29
N PHE A 247 -2.73 9.73 -1.15
CA PHE A 247 -1.33 9.81 -1.59
C PHE A 247 -1.02 11.07 -2.42
N VAL A 248 -2.05 11.73 -2.99
CA VAL A 248 -1.92 12.98 -3.76
C VAL A 248 -2.07 14.22 -2.89
N LEU A 249 -2.90 14.16 -1.84
CA LEU A 249 -3.20 15.30 -0.96
C LEU A 249 -2.02 15.74 -0.07
N ARG A 250 -0.86 15.06 -0.16
CA ARG A 250 0.36 15.46 0.56
C ARG A 250 1.43 16.11 -0.33
N ALA A 251 1.16 16.35 -1.61
CA ALA A 251 1.85 17.42 -2.31
C ALA A 251 1.13 18.73 -1.93
N PRO A 252 1.69 19.59 -1.06
CA PRO A 252 1.16 20.94 -0.98
C PRO A 252 1.15 21.52 -2.39
N PRO A 253 0.10 22.26 -2.81
CA PRO A 253 0.18 23.04 -4.03
C PRO A 253 1.42 23.91 -3.87
N THR A 254 2.43 23.65 -4.69
CA THR A 254 3.54 24.56 -4.85
C THR A 254 2.94 25.81 -5.47
N GLY A 255 2.60 26.76 -4.61
CA GLY A 255 2.48 28.17 -5.00
C GLY A 255 3.86 28.73 -5.31
#